data_AF-A0A101JQ31-F1
#
_entry.id   AF-A0A101JQ31-F1
#
_cell.length_a   1.000
_cell.length_b   1.000
_cell.length_c   1.000
_cell.angle_alpha   90.00
_cell.angle_beta   90.00
_cell.angle_gamma   90.00
#
_symmetry.space_group_name_H-M   'P 1'
#
loop_
_entity.id
_entity.type
_entity.pdbx_description
1 polymer ?
#
loop_
_entity_poly.entity_id
_entity_poly.type
_entity_poly.pdbx_seq_one_letter_code
_entity_poly.pdbx_strand_id
1 'polypeptide(L)'
;MVIDLRVVVESEFRAGDVLKVSCSFTPARVIDVSSAHVSIRWPWWQSDPDAVGFDWNGNVAIARGADMPDWSAELFRTEPSAETLQAGADCRVGIPPTVVHVIEVQSFDPPIETGWLPRPHCEIVVLRRGVSEDVNAVEQGSGINPYDDIPLIIDLVFRPYAFLNIGDDVADCRGRLWRFDGPWDLYAYDRQEGIPTWPLALVAGGDGSVDAERQALVAAATTIGSHETEIETWRRAVHAEPPAR
;
A
#
# COMPACT_ATOMS: atom_id res chain seq x y z
N MET A 1 2.42 -5.76 -32.59
CA MET A 1 1.06 -6.09 -32.11
C MET A 1 1.25 -6.77 -30.77
N VAL A 2 1.36 -5.97 -29.71
CA VAL A 2 1.51 -6.49 -28.34
C VAL A 2 0.09 -6.64 -27.82
N ILE A 3 -0.33 -7.89 -27.66
CA ILE A 3 -1.52 -8.20 -26.89
C ILE A 3 -1.02 -8.12 -25.44
N ASP A 4 -1.26 -6.97 -24.81
CA ASP A 4 -1.05 -6.81 -23.38
C ASP A 4 -2.20 -7.55 -22.67
N LEU A 5 -2.02 -8.86 -22.53
CA LEU A 5 -2.93 -9.71 -21.80
C LEU A 5 -2.55 -9.59 -20.32
N ARG A 6 -2.89 -8.43 -19.72
CA ARG A 6 -2.90 -8.30 -18.27
C ARG A 6 -4.02 -9.18 -17.75
N VAL A 7 -3.69 -10.43 -17.46
CA VAL A 7 -4.45 -11.21 -16.49
C VAL A 7 -4.24 -10.47 -15.17
N VAL A 8 -5.16 -9.58 -14.83
CA VAL A 8 -5.17 -8.93 -13.52
C VAL A 8 -5.60 -10.01 -12.53
N VAL A 9 -4.62 -10.73 -11.99
CA VAL A 9 -4.83 -11.53 -10.78
C VAL A 9 -5.28 -10.55 -9.72
N GLU A 10 -6.39 -10.86 -9.05
CA GLU A 10 -6.88 -10.07 -7.95
C GLU A 10 -5.78 -9.97 -6.88
N SER A 11 -5.10 -8.82 -6.83
CA SER A 11 -4.07 -8.58 -5.83
C SER A 11 -4.72 -8.49 -4.45
N GLU A 12 -4.11 -9.16 -3.47
CA GLU A 12 -4.50 -9.12 -2.06
C GLU A 12 -4.58 -7.67 -1.54
N PHE A 13 -3.72 -6.79 -2.08
CA PHE A 13 -3.65 -5.36 -1.78
C PHE A 13 -3.92 -4.52 -3.03
N ARG A 14 -4.50 -3.33 -2.85
CA ARG A 14 -4.79 -2.39 -3.94
C ARG A 14 -4.45 -0.98 -3.50
N ALA A 15 -4.07 -0.12 -4.45
CA ALA A 15 -4.00 1.32 -4.20
C ALA A 15 -5.35 1.79 -3.62
N GLY A 16 -5.31 2.71 -2.67
CA GLY A 16 -6.43 3.18 -1.88
C GLY A 16 -6.85 2.31 -0.71
N ASP A 17 -6.35 1.07 -0.58
CA ASP A 17 -6.62 0.26 0.62
C ASP A 17 -6.15 0.98 1.88
N VAL A 18 -6.98 0.92 2.93
CA VAL A 18 -6.64 1.39 4.26
C VAL A 18 -6.31 0.18 5.11
N LEU A 19 -5.08 0.15 5.61
CA LEU A 19 -4.53 -0.97 6.36
C LEU A 19 -4.23 -0.56 7.80
N LYS A 20 -4.37 -1.50 8.72
CA LYS A 20 -3.76 -1.42 10.05
C LYS A 20 -2.60 -2.40 10.09
N VAL A 21 -1.40 -1.87 10.18
CA VAL A 21 -0.15 -2.64 10.22
C VAL A 21 0.44 -2.65 11.62
N SER A 22 1.00 -3.78 12.04
CA SER A 22 1.77 -3.87 13.27
C SER A 22 2.80 -4.99 13.21
N CYS A 23 3.83 -4.87 14.04
CA CYS A 23 4.85 -5.89 14.24
C CYS A 23 5.25 -5.87 15.71
N SER A 24 5.23 -7.03 16.35
CA SER A 24 5.63 -7.13 17.75
C SER A 24 7.09 -6.73 17.94
N PHE A 25 7.36 -5.98 19.02
CA PHE A 25 8.71 -5.53 19.33
C PHE A 25 9.65 -6.71 19.62
N THR A 26 10.55 -6.96 18.69
CA THR A 26 11.52 -8.07 18.69
C THR A 26 12.86 -7.59 19.22
N PRO A 27 13.53 -8.32 20.12
CA PRO A 27 14.88 -7.97 20.60
C PRO A 27 15.88 -7.78 19.45
N ALA A 28 16.66 -6.72 19.53
CA ALA A 28 17.69 -6.36 18.55
C ALA A 28 18.83 -5.59 19.22
N ARG A 29 19.87 -5.28 18.45
CA ARG A 29 21.04 -4.57 18.96
C ARG A 29 21.40 -3.38 18.08
N VAL A 30 21.70 -2.25 18.72
CA VAL A 30 22.19 -1.06 18.04
C VAL A 30 23.65 -1.27 17.66
N ILE A 31 23.96 -1.13 16.39
CA ILE A 31 25.31 -1.29 15.84
C ILE A 31 26.03 0.06 15.77
N ASP A 32 25.32 1.10 15.33
CA ASP A 32 25.89 2.44 15.20
C ASP A 32 24.81 3.51 15.41
N VAL A 33 25.24 4.74 15.72
CA VAL A 33 24.36 5.89 15.91
C VAL A 33 24.97 7.12 15.23
N SER A 34 24.18 7.77 14.38
CA SER A 34 24.53 9.05 13.77
C SER A 34 23.64 10.17 14.32
N SER A 35 23.82 11.39 13.81
CA SER A 35 22.91 12.50 14.11
C SER A 35 21.50 12.24 13.59
N ALA A 36 21.35 11.49 12.49
CA ALA A 36 20.06 11.31 11.80
C ALA A 36 19.40 9.95 12.04
N HIS A 37 20.18 8.90 12.29
CA HIS A 37 19.69 7.52 12.34
C HIS A 37 20.36 6.71 13.44
N VAL A 38 19.65 5.68 13.90
CA VAL A 38 20.23 4.54 14.62
C VAL A 38 20.31 3.35 13.66
N SER A 39 21.47 2.70 13.60
CA SER A 39 21.65 1.49 12.80
C SER A 39 21.47 0.26 13.68
N ILE A 40 20.54 -0.62 13.31
CA ILE A 40 20.13 -1.77 14.11
C ILE A 40 20.50 -3.03 13.35
N ARG A 41 21.08 -4.02 14.05
CA ARG A 41 21.21 -5.38 13.53
C ARG A 41 19.81 -5.93 13.31
N TRP A 42 19.43 -6.09 12.05
CA TRP A 42 18.06 -6.43 11.72
C TRP A 42 17.74 -7.86 12.16
N PRO A 43 16.65 -8.09 12.92
CA PRO A 43 16.43 -9.39 13.54
C PRO A 43 15.78 -10.43 12.62
N TRP A 44 15.27 -10.01 11.45
CA TRP A 44 14.44 -10.87 10.59
C TRP A 44 15.13 -11.30 9.31
N TRP A 45 15.80 -10.39 8.60
CA TRP A 45 16.41 -10.71 7.31
C TRP A 45 17.80 -11.33 7.46
N GLN A 46 18.20 -12.07 6.42
CA GLN A 46 19.54 -12.65 6.28
C GLN A 46 20.22 -12.06 5.05
N SER A 47 21.54 -11.93 5.06
CA SER A 47 22.27 -11.57 3.84
C SER A 47 22.08 -12.64 2.77
N ASP A 48 21.85 -12.23 1.52
CA ASP A 48 21.72 -13.13 0.38
C ASP A 48 23.13 -13.42 -0.19
N PRO A 49 23.68 -14.63 -0.02
CA PRO A 49 25.02 -14.97 -0.52
C PRO A 49 25.08 -15.05 -2.05
N ASP A 50 23.93 -15.22 -2.71
CA ASP A 50 23.82 -15.39 -4.15
C ASP A 50 23.49 -14.07 -4.88
N ALA A 51 23.27 -12.98 -4.15
CA ALA A 51 23.02 -11.66 -4.73
C ALA A 51 24.30 -11.09 -5.35
N VAL A 52 24.27 -10.79 -6.65
CA VAL A 52 25.44 -10.28 -7.37
C VAL A 52 25.49 -8.76 -7.31
N GLY A 53 26.57 -8.21 -6.75
CA GLY A 53 26.77 -6.75 -6.68
C GLY A 53 26.11 -6.07 -5.48
N PHE A 54 25.50 -6.83 -4.58
CA PHE A 54 24.95 -6.36 -3.32
C PHE A 54 25.73 -6.94 -2.14
N ASP A 55 26.20 -6.09 -1.23
CA ASP A 55 26.84 -6.50 0.02
C ASP A 55 26.09 -5.85 1.19
N TRP A 56 24.89 -6.38 1.46
CA TRP A 56 24.08 -5.87 2.56
C TRP A 56 24.67 -6.32 3.90
N ASN A 57 25.03 -5.33 4.73
CA ASN A 57 25.76 -5.52 5.99
C ASN A 57 24.91 -6.10 7.15
N GLY A 58 23.64 -6.42 6.89
CA GLY A 58 22.70 -6.96 7.88
C GLY A 58 22.08 -5.92 8.82
N ASN A 59 22.24 -4.63 8.54
CA ASN A 59 21.71 -3.56 9.37
C ASN A 59 20.64 -2.75 8.63
N VAL A 60 19.69 -2.22 9.39
CA VAL A 60 18.70 -1.25 8.91
C VAL A 60 18.86 0.04 9.71
N ALA A 61 18.79 1.18 9.03
CA ALA A 61 18.79 2.49 9.64
C ALA A 61 17.35 2.90 9.98
N ILE A 62 17.11 3.30 11.22
CA ILE A 62 15.83 3.88 11.65
C ILE A 62 16.06 5.35 11.97
N ALA A 63 15.15 6.20 11.50
CA ALA A 63 15.17 7.63 11.78
C ALA A 63 15.23 7.89 13.29
N ARG A 64 16.15 8.78 13.71
CA ARG A 64 16.48 8.94 15.12
C ARG A 64 15.35 9.60 15.92
N GLY A 65 14.55 10.48 15.32
CA GLY A 65 13.51 11.22 16.00
C GLY A 65 12.65 12.05 15.05
N ALA A 66 11.66 12.76 15.60
CA ALA A 66 10.63 13.45 14.83
C ALA A 66 11.13 14.57 13.91
N ASP A 67 12.29 15.13 14.23
CA ASP A 67 12.91 16.23 13.48
C ASP A 67 13.69 15.74 12.23
N MET A 68 13.74 14.42 11.99
CA MET A 68 14.45 13.85 10.85
C MET A 68 13.56 13.80 9.60
N PRO A 69 14.09 14.09 8.39
CA PRO A 69 13.31 14.10 7.15
C PRO A 69 12.49 12.82 6.93
N ASP A 70 13.07 11.66 7.23
CA ASP A 70 12.48 10.36 6.93
C ASP A 70 11.55 9.85 8.03
N TRP A 71 11.44 10.55 9.17
CA TRP A 71 10.66 10.09 10.32
C TRP A 71 9.17 9.95 10.04
N SER A 72 8.64 10.83 9.20
CA SER A 72 7.23 10.86 8.83
C SER A 72 6.83 9.62 8.03
N ALA A 73 7.74 9.09 7.20
CA ALA A 73 7.57 7.87 6.43
C ALA A 73 7.86 6.62 7.28
N GLU A 74 8.98 6.62 8.01
CA GLU A 74 9.47 5.50 8.82
C GLU A 74 8.37 4.83 9.64
N LEU A 75 8.12 3.53 9.47
CA LEU A 75 7.11 2.75 10.20
C LEU A 75 7.67 2.10 11.46
N PHE A 76 8.93 1.65 11.41
CA PHE A 76 9.55 0.95 12.52
C PHE A 76 9.90 1.90 13.65
N ARG A 77 9.77 1.39 14.88
CA ARG A 77 10.11 2.11 16.10
C ARG A 77 10.94 1.21 16.98
N THR A 78 11.68 1.84 17.90
CA THR A 78 12.48 1.13 18.89
C THR A 78 11.96 1.36 20.30
N GLU A 79 12.21 0.38 21.16
CA GLU A 79 12.11 0.48 22.61
C GLU A 79 13.48 0.16 23.23
N PRO A 80 14.13 1.10 23.97
CA PRO A 80 13.80 2.51 24.13
C PRO A 80 13.78 3.32 22.81
N SER A 81 13.23 4.55 22.86
CA SER A 81 13.17 5.45 21.69
C SER A 81 14.56 5.68 21.07
N ALA A 82 14.61 5.72 19.73
CA ALA A 82 15.83 5.85 18.94
C ALA A 82 16.67 7.08 19.33
N GLU A 83 16.03 8.16 19.76
CA GLU A 83 16.69 9.39 20.22
C GLU A 83 17.67 9.15 21.38
N THR A 84 17.34 8.17 22.23
CA THR A 84 18.04 7.87 23.48
C THR A 84 19.06 6.72 23.35
N LEU A 85 19.04 6.01 22.22
CA LEU A 85 19.89 4.85 22.01
C LEU A 85 21.35 5.24 21.77
N GLN A 86 22.26 4.34 22.17
CA GLN A 86 23.69 4.44 21.94
C GLN A 86 24.18 3.17 21.23
N ALA A 87 25.29 3.28 20.51
CA ALA A 87 25.91 2.13 19.85
C ALA A 87 26.24 1.02 20.89
N GLY A 88 25.93 -0.22 20.53
CA GLY A 88 26.09 -1.39 21.39
C GLY A 88 24.96 -1.63 22.39
N ALA A 89 23.98 -0.73 22.50
CA ALA A 89 22.81 -0.93 23.36
C ALA A 89 21.89 -2.04 22.84
N ASP A 90 21.30 -2.79 23.77
CA ASP A 90 20.18 -3.67 23.44
C ASP A 90 18.90 -2.83 23.31
N CYS A 91 18.06 -3.19 22.35
CA CYS A 91 16.78 -2.56 22.09
C CYS A 91 15.76 -3.60 21.65
N ARG A 92 14.54 -3.16 21.39
CA ARG A 92 13.55 -3.93 20.64
C ARG A 92 13.09 -3.09 19.46
N VAL A 93 12.80 -3.72 18.34
CA VAL A 93 12.31 -3.06 17.13
C VAL A 93 10.99 -3.69 16.70
N GLY A 94 10.04 -2.88 16.28
CA GLY A 94 8.72 -3.32 15.82
C GLY A 94 7.93 -2.17 15.20
N ILE A 95 6.67 -2.44 14.87
CA ILE A 95 5.74 -1.44 14.36
C ILE A 95 4.58 -1.38 15.34
N PRO A 96 4.38 -0.26 16.08
CA PRO A 96 3.18 -0.11 16.89
C PRO A 96 1.95 -0.15 15.97
N PRO A 97 0.75 -0.52 16.46
CA PRO A 97 -0.47 -0.51 15.64
C PRO A 97 -0.66 0.82 14.91
N THR A 98 -0.48 0.81 13.59
CA THR A 98 -0.40 2.00 12.75
C THR A 98 -1.39 1.89 11.60
N VAL A 99 -2.21 2.93 11.40
CA VAL A 99 -3.09 3.01 10.22
C VAL A 99 -2.32 3.68 9.08
N VAL A 100 -2.34 3.04 7.92
CA VAL A 100 -1.70 3.50 6.68
C VAL A 100 -2.66 3.37 5.51
N HIS A 101 -2.37 4.01 4.39
CA HIS A 101 -3.06 3.79 3.13
C HIS A 101 -2.08 3.47 2.02
N VAL A 102 -2.47 2.52 1.16
CA VAL A 102 -1.66 2.04 0.05
C VAL A 102 -1.74 3.02 -1.10
N ILE A 103 -0.61 3.50 -1.57
CA ILE A 103 -0.54 4.36 -2.77
C ILE A 103 -0.12 3.58 -4.01
N GLU A 104 0.63 2.49 -3.82
CA GLU A 104 1.15 1.66 -4.91
C GLU A 104 1.33 0.21 -4.46
N VAL A 105 1.14 -0.71 -5.40
CA VAL A 105 1.46 -2.13 -5.24
C VAL A 105 2.33 -2.55 -6.42
N GLN A 106 3.54 -3.01 -6.11
CA GLN A 106 4.50 -3.48 -7.09
C GLN A 106 4.64 -5.00 -6.96
N SER A 107 4.63 -5.70 -8.08
CA SER A 107 4.88 -7.14 -8.15
C SER A 107 6.14 -7.40 -8.95
N PHE A 108 6.97 -8.29 -8.45
CA PHE A 108 8.25 -8.63 -9.05
C PHE A 108 8.29 -10.12 -9.38
N ASP A 109 8.29 -10.41 -10.68
CA ASP A 109 8.52 -11.75 -11.21
C ASP A 109 9.57 -11.68 -12.34
N PRO A 110 10.82 -12.12 -12.11
CA PRO A 110 11.29 -12.77 -10.88
C PRO A 110 11.39 -11.81 -9.67
N PRO A 111 11.46 -12.33 -8.43
CA PRO A 111 11.72 -11.53 -7.24
C PRO A 111 13.00 -10.67 -7.38
N ILE A 112 12.98 -9.44 -6.87
CA ILE A 112 14.11 -8.52 -7.00
C ILE A 112 15.28 -8.92 -6.10
N GLU A 113 16.50 -8.76 -6.61
CA GLU A 113 17.73 -8.93 -5.82
C GLU A 113 18.02 -7.66 -5.03
N THR A 114 17.99 -7.75 -3.70
CA THR A 114 18.22 -6.63 -2.79
C THR A 114 19.46 -6.80 -1.91
N GLY A 115 20.13 -7.95 -1.98
CA GLY A 115 21.25 -8.31 -1.09
C GLY A 115 20.81 -8.96 0.23
N TRP A 116 19.50 -9.12 0.46
CA TRP A 116 18.95 -9.82 1.60
C TRP A 116 17.84 -10.79 1.21
N LEU A 117 17.61 -11.76 2.09
CA LEU A 117 16.53 -12.73 2.02
C LEU A 117 15.44 -12.40 3.05
N PRO A 118 14.17 -12.70 2.72
CA PRO A 118 13.71 -13.22 1.41
C PRO A 118 13.73 -12.14 0.33
N ARG A 119 14.01 -12.54 -0.93
CA ARG A 119 13.96 -11.63 -2.08
C ARG A 119 12.52 -11.14 -2.27
N PRO A 120 12.28 -9.81 -2.32
CA PRO A 120 10.93 -9.29 -2.49
C PRO A 120 10.30 -9.70 -3.83
N HIS A 121 9.11 -10.28 -3.78
CA HIS A 121 8.25 -10.52 -4.94
C HIS A 121 7.05 -9.56 -4.99
N CYS A 122 6.85 -8.81 -3.91
CA CYS A 122 5.82 -7.80 -3.78
C CYS A 122 6.34 -6.68 -2.88
N GLU A 123 5.97 -5.45 -3.20
CA GLU A 123 6.09 -4.30 -2.31
C GLU A 123 4.78 -3.51 -2.34
N ILE A 124 4.23 -3.22 -1.17
CA ILE A 124 3.16 -2.25 -1.00
C ILE A 124 3.77 -0.96 -0.47
N VAL A 125 3.58 0.14 -1.20
CA VAL A 125 4.05 1.46 -0.78
C VAL A 125 2.90 2.14 -0.06
N VAL A 126 3.17 2.60 1.17
CA VAL A 126 2.13 3.16 2.04
C VAL A 126 2.48 4.54 2.56
N LEU A 127 1.43 5.34 2.80
CA LEU A 127 1.50 6.59 3.54
C LEU A 127 0.78 6.45 4.87
N ARG A 128 1.27 7.17 5.89
CA ARG A 128 0.63 7.17 7.20
C ARG A 128 -0.69 7.94 7.18
N ARG A 129 -1.57 7.57 8.10
CA ARG A 129 -2.76 8.37 8.43
C ARG A 129 -2.37 9.86 8.64
N GLY A 130 -3.09 10.77 8.00
CA GLY A 130 -2.82 12.21 8.03
C GLY A 130 -1.98 12.73 6.86
N VAL A 131 -1.40 11.86 6.04
CA VAL A 131 -0.53 12.23 4.92
C VAL A 131 -1.25 11.94 3.61
N SER A 132 -1.41 12.96 2.76
CA SER A 132 -1.99 12.81 1.42
C SER A 132 -0.88 12.52 0.41
N GLU A 133 -1.20 11.76 -0.64
CA GLU A 133 -0.27 11.49 -1.74
C GLU A 133 0.06 12.78 -2.50
N ASP A 134 1.35 13.07 -2.69
CA ASP A 134 1.79 14.11 -3.62
C ASP A 134 2.13 13.46 -4.96
N VAL A 135 1.22 13.62 -5.94
CA VAL A 135 1.38 13.04 -7.28
C VAL A 135 2.62 13.55 -8.05
N ASN A 136 3.26 14.62 -7.57
CA ASN A 136 4.47 15.17 -8.19
C ASN A 136 5.75 14.73 -7.47
N ALA A 137 5.65 14.04 -6.34
CA ALA A 137 6.81 13.52 -5.63
C ALA A 137 7.44 12.38 -6.41
N VAL A 138 8.77 12.44 -6.59
CA VAL A 138 9.52 11.37 -7.26
C VAL A 138 9.58 10.11 -6.40
N GLU A 139 9.69 10.29 -5.09
CA GLU A 139 9.70 9.21 -4.09
C GLU A 139 8.87 9.67 -2.88
N GLN A 140 7.99 8.79 -2.40
CA GLN A 140 7.21 9.03 -1.19
C GLN A 140 6.74 7.72 -0.57
N GLY A 141 6.34 7.78 0.69
CA GLY A 141 5.84 6.63 1.42
C GLY A 141 6.92 5.68 1.90
N SER A 142 6.48 4.53 2.38
CA SER A 142 7.36 3.46 2.85
C SER A 142 6.93 2.15 2.23
N GLY A 143 7.89 1.44 1.66
CA GLY A 143 7.72 0.08 1.16
C GLY A 143 7.58 -0.91 2.30
N ILE A 144 6.62 -1.82 2.16
CA ILE A 144 6.46 -3.00 3.00
C ILE A 144 6.39 -4.20 2.06
N ASN A 145 7.13 -5.26 2.33
CA ASN A 145 6.89 -6.55 1.69
C ASN A 145 5.99 -7.39 2.61
N PRO A 146 4.73 -7.67 2.24
CA PRO A 146 3.81 -8.45 3.09
C PRO A 146 4.26 -9.89 3.32
N TYR A 147 5.18 -10.38 2.50
CA TYR A 147 5.60 -11.78 2.44
C TYR A 147 7.08 -11.94 2.79
N ASP A 148 7.68 -10.97 3.48
CA ASP A 148 9.02 -11.14 4.03
C ASP A 148 9.03 -11.85 5.40
N ASP A 149 10.22 -12.00 5.99
CA ASP A 149 10.39 -12.67 7.28
C ASP A 149 10.04 -11.77 8.48
N ILE A 150 9.58 -10.53 8.25
CA ILE A 150 9.11 -9.65 9.33
C ILE A 150 7.71 -10.15 9.73
N PRO A 151 7.45 -10.42 11.03
CA PRO A 151 6.17 -10.92 11.50
C PRO A 151 5.14 -9.79 11.56
N LEU A 152 4.74 -9.33 10.38
CA LEU A 152 3.73 -8.30 10.17
C LEU A 152 2.33 -8.88 10.41
N ILE A 153 1.51 -8.10 11.09
CA ILE A 153 0.05 -8.28 11.12
C ILE A 153 -0.52 -7.15 10.30
N ILE A 154 -1.25 -7.49 9.23
CA ILE A 154 -1.85 -6.54 8.29
C ILE A 154 -3.36 -6.82 8.25
N ASP A 155 -4.14 -5.90 8.79
CA ASP A 155 -5.60 -5.97 8.75
C ASP A 155 -6.14 -4.96 7.71
N LEU A 156 -6.99 -5.41 6.78
CA LEU A 156 -7.74 -4.50 5.90
C LEU A 156 -8.83 -3.78 6.71
N VAL A 157 -8.72 -2.45 6.81
CA VAL A 157 -9.69 -1.60 7.49
C VAL A 157 -10.79 -1.18 6.54
N PHE A 158 -10.42 -0.78 5.32
CA PHE A 158 -11.35 -0.32 4.30
C PHE A 158 -10.73 -0.46 2.92
N ARG A 159 -11.52 -0.93 1.95
CA ARG A 159 -11.18 -0.92 0.53
C ARG A 159 -12.21 -0.07 -0.21
N PRO A 160 -11.84 1.10 -0.74
CA PRO A 160 -12.75 1.92 -1.54
C PRO A 160 -13.22 1.12 -2.76
N TYR A 161 -14.53 1.15 -3.04
CA TYR A 161 -15.13 0.41 -4.15
C TYR A 161 -14.83 -1.09 -4.14
N ALA A 162 -14.83 -1.73 -2.97
CA ALA A 162 -14.51 -3.17 -2.81
C ALA A 162 -15.36 -4.12 -3.68
N PHE A 163 -16.50 -3.65 -4.20
CA PHE A 163 -17.39 -4.38 -5.10
C PHE A 163 -16.92 -4.35 -6.58
N LEU A 164 -15.92 -3.54 -6.94
CA LEU A 164 -15.34 -3.47 -8.28
C LEU A 164 -13.93 -4.07 -8.33
N ASN A 165 -13.56 -4.54 -9.52
CA ASN A 165 -12.21 -4.95 -9.88
C ASN A 165 -11.64 -4.00 -10.93
N ILE A 166 -10.32 -3.80 -10.90
CA ILE A 166 -9.62 -2.99 -11.89
C ILE A 166 -9.92 -3.53 -13.30
N GLY A 167 -10.28 -2.63 -14.20
CA GLY A 167 -10.68 -2.88 -15.58
C GLY A 167 -12.18 -3.11 -15.78
N ASP A 168 -12.98 -3.23 -14.72
CA ASP A 168 -14.43 -3.42 -14.85
C ASP A 168 -15.08 -2.26 -15.61
N ASP A 169 -16.03 -2.61 -16.49
CA ASP A 169 -16.90 -1.66 -17.17
C ASP A 169 -18.26 -1.62 -16.47
N VAL A 170 -18.71 -0.42 -16.11
CA VAL A 170 -19.98 -0.19 -15.41
C VAL A 170 -20.84 0.84 -16.13
N ALA A 171 -22.16 0.63 -16.11
CA ALA A 171 -23.14 1.62 -16.49
C ALA A 171 -23.67 2.32 -15.23
N ASP A 172 -23.78 3.64 -15.28
CA ASP A 172 -24.44 4.40 -14.23
C ASP A 172 -25.97 4.43 -14.43
N CYS A 173 -26.72 4.98 -13.48
CA CYS A 173 -28.19 4.98 -13.54
C CYS A 173 -28.78 5.84 -14.67
N ARG A 174 -27.95 6.65 -15.34
CA ARG A 174 -28.30 7.44 -16.53
C ARG A 174 -27.93 6.71 -17.83
N GLY A 175 -27.40 5.49 -17.73
CA GLY A 175 -26.94 4.68 -18.86
C GLY A 175 -25.58 5.12 -19.43
N ARG A 176 -24.84 5.99 -18.72
CA ARG A 176 -23.50 6.39 -19.13
C ARG A 176 -22.51 5.30 -18.74
N LEU A 177 -21.57 4.99 -19.63
CA LEU A 177 -20.58 3.93 -19.45
C LEU A 177 -19.28 4.48 -18.87
N TRP A 178 -18.71 3.73 -17.93
CA TRP A 178 -17.50 4.06 -17.20
C TRP A 178 -16.59 2.84 -17.11
N ARG A 179 -15.29 3.08 -17.11
CA ARG A 179 -14.25 2.10 -16.80
C ARG A 179 -13.66 2.41 -15.43
N PHE A 180 -13.57 1.41 -14.56
CA PHE A 180 -12.93 1.51 -13.26
C PHE A 180 -11.49 1.00 -13.36
N ASP A 181 -10.50 1.88 -13.37
CA ASP A 181 -9.07 1.50 -13.39
C ASP A 181 -8.40 1.63 -12.01
N GLY A 182 -9.13 2.12 -11.01
CA GLY A 182 -8.66 2.26 -9.63
C GLY A 182 -9.62 3.11 -8.80
N PRO A 183 -9.41 3.20 -7.47
CA PRO A 183 -10.33 3.90 -6.57
C PRO A 183 -10.51 5.39 -6.90
N TRP A 184 -9.52 6.00 -7.56
CA TRP A 184 -9.51 7.41 -7.95
C TRP A 184 -9.63 7.58 -9.47
N ASP A 185 -9.73 6.48 -10.21
CA ASP A 185 -9.51 6.38 -11.65
C ASP A 185 -10.76 5.79 -12.32
N LEU A 186 -11.82 6.61 -12.40
CA LEU A 186 -13.08 6.30 -13.07
C LEU A 186 -13.20 7.12 -14.35
N TYR A 187 -13.11 6.45 -15.51
CA TYR A 187 -13.10 7.11 -16.82
C TYR A 187 -14.40 6.88 -17.56
N ALA A 188 -15.08 7.95 -17.97
CA ALA A 188 -16.24 7.83 -18.84
C ALA A 188 -15.82 7.54 -20.29
N TYR A 189 -16.50 6.59 -20.94
CA TYR A 189 -16.20 6.22 -22.33
C TYR A 189 -16.47 7.35 -23.34
N ASP A 190 -17.38 8.26 -23.01
CA ASP A 190 -17.66 9.47 -23.79
C ASP A 190 -16.61 10.58 -23.61
N ARG A 191 -15.61 10.35 -22.74
CA ARG A 191 -14.50 11.27 -22.42
C ARG A 191 -14.91 12.60 -21.81
N GLN A 192 -16.15 12.74 -21.34
CA GLN A 192 -16.54 13.93 -20.58
C GLN A 192 -16.17 13.75 -19.11
N GLU A 193 -15.94 14.86 -18.42
CA GLU A 193 -15.65 14.85 -16.98
C GLU A 193 -16.88 14.43 -16.14
N GLY A 194 -16.64 14.18 -14.86
CA GLY A 194 -17.65 13.90 -13.86
C GLY A 194 -17.44 12.58 -13.14
N ILE A 195 -18.43 12.22 -12.31
CA ILE A 195 -18.44 10.99 -11.52
C ILE A 195 -19.69 10.17 -11.85
N PRO A 196 -19.65 8.84 -11.76
CA PRO A 196 -20.79 8.00 -12.09
C PRO A 196 -21.94 8.21 -11.11
N THR A 197 -23.17 8.31 -11.62
CA THR A 197 -24.36 8.42 -10.78
C THR A 197 -24.86 7.04 -10.37
N TRP A 198 -24.84 6.76 -9.08
CA TRP A 198 -25.28 5.47 -8.55
C TRP A 198 -26.81 5.28 -8.68
N PRO A 199 -27.32 4.04 -8.69
CA PRO A 199 -26.59 2.76 -8.64
C PRO A 199 -25.78 2.47 -9.92
N LEU A 200 -24.81 1.59 -9.79
CA LEU A 200 -24.00 1.08 -10.89
C LEU A 200 -24.47 -0.31 -11.30
N ALA A 201 -24.37 -0.61 -12.59
CA ALA A 201 -24.57 -1.94 -13.14
C ALA A 201 -23.28 -2.40 -13.81
N LEU A 202 -22.75 -3.55 -13.39
CA LEU A 202 -21.59 -4.16 -14.04
C LEU A 202 -21.98 -4.62 -15.46
N VAL A 203 -21.30 -4.08 -16.47
CA VAL A 203 -21.51 -4.41 -17.88
C VAL A 203 -20.62 -5.57 -18.29
N ALA A 204 -19.33 -5.49 -17.94
CA ALA A 204 -18.34 -6.51 -18.18
C ALA A 204 -17.23 -6.43 -17.11
N GLY A 205 -16.65 -7.58 -16.76
CA GLY A 205 -15.43 -7.64 -15.96
C GLY A 205 -14.23 -7.12 -16.74
N GLY A 206 -13.13 -6.81 -16.05
CA GLY A 206 -11.88 -6.36 -16.69
C GLY A 206 -11.27 -7.34 -17.70
N ASP A 207 -11.64 -8.62 -17.62
CA ASP A 207 -11.29 -9.67 -18.59
C ASP A 207 -12.34 -9.84 -19.72
N GLY A 208 -13.36 -8.99 -19.75
CA GLY A 208 -14.50 -9.05 -20.67
C GLY A 208 -15.56 -10.08 -20.28
N SER A 209 -15.44 -10.75 -19.12
CA SER A 209 -16.43 -11.71 -18.66
C SER A 209 -17.75 -11.04 -18.27
N VAL A 210 -18.85 -11.76 -18.44
CA VAL A 210 -20.17 -11.36 -17.94
C VAL A 210 -20.58 -12.35 -16.88
N ASP A 211 -20.51 -11.91 -15.62
CA ASP A 211 -20.80 -12.73 -14.44
C ASP A 211 -22.04 -12.16 -13.71
N ALA A 212 -23.11 -12.96 -13.69
CA ALA A 212 -24.37 -12.59 -13.08
C ALA A 212 -24.29 -12.41 -11.56
N GLU A 213 -23.40 -13.15 -10.87
CA GLU A 213 -23.22 -13.03 -9.42
C GLU A 213 -22.52 -11.70 -9.10
N ARG A 214 -21.46 -11.36 -9.83
CA ARG A 214 -20.80 -10.05 -9.71
C ARG A 214 -21.73 -8.91 -10.08
N GLN A 215 -22.54 -9.06 -11.12
CA GLN A 215 -23.55 -8.07 -11.50
C GLN A 215 -24.53 -7.79 -10.36
N ALA A 216 -25.06 -8.84 -9.72
CA ALA A 216 -25.95 -8.71 -8.58
C ALA A 216 -25.24 -8.06 -7.38
N LEU A 217 -23.98 -8.42 -7.12
CA LEU A 217 -23.19 -7.83 -6.05
C LEU A 217 -22.97 -6.33 -6.24
N VAL A 218 -22.53 -5.90 -7.43
CA VAL A 218 -22.32 -4.47 -7.76
C VAL A 218 -23.63 -3.68 -7.65
N ALA A 219 -24.72 -4.21 -8.19
CA ALA A 219 -26.03 -3.56 -8.11
C ALA A 219 -26.50 -3.41 -6.66
N ALA A 220 -26.36 -4.46 -5.84
CA ALA A 220 -26.73 -4.42 -4.42
C ALA A 220 -25.86 -3.43 -3.63
N ALA A 221 -24.54 -3.46 -3.83
CA ALA A 221 -23.60 -2.60 -3.13
C ALA A 221 -23.82 -1.11 -3.41
N THR A 222 -24.26 -0.77 -4.63
CA THR A 222 -24.46 0.61 -5.07
C THR A 222 -25.91 1.10 -5.00
N THR A 223 -26.82 0.25 -4.51
CA THR A 223 -28.22 0.64 -4.27
C THR A 223 -28.33 1.77 -3.24
N ILE A 224 -27.38 1.84 -2.30
CA ILE A 224 -27.30 2.87 -1.26
C ILE A 224 -25.92 3.51 -1.32
N GLY A 225 -25.85 4.80 -1.04
CA GLY A 225 -24.59 5.54 -1.01
C GLY A 225 -24.30 6.25 -2.33
N SER A 226 -23.05 6.66 -2.48
CA SER A 226 -22.57 7.40 -3.63
C SER A 226 -21.03 7.35 -3.68
N HIS A 227 -20.47 7.74 -4.82
CA HIS A 227 -19.04 8.03 -4.95
C HIS A 227 -18.53 8.97 -3.85
N GLU A 228 -19.29 10.01 -3.49
CA GLU A 228 -18.93 10.93 -2.41
C GLU A 228 -18.85 10.23 -1.05
N THR A 229 -19.80 9.33 -0.77
CA THR A 229 -19.82 8.54 0.48
C THR A 229 -18.62 7.58 0.60
N GLU A 230 -18.18 6.97 -0.50
CA GLU A 230 -16.96 6.15 -0.55
C GLU A 230 -15.73 7.00 -0.20
N ILE A 231 -15.59 8.17 -0.83
CA ILE A 231 -14.50 9.11 -0.57
C ILE A 231 -14.52 9.59 0.89
N GLU A 232 -15.69 9.97 1.42
CA GLU A 232 -15.82 10.42 2.81
C GLU A 232 -15.47 9.32 3.82
N THR A 233 -15.83 8.07 3.51
CA THR A 233 -15.50 6.92 4.36
C THR A 233 -14.00 6.67 4.35
N TRP A 234 -13.36 6.74 3.18
CA TRP A 234 -11.92 6.68 3.06
C TRP A 234 -11.23 7.81 3.84
N ARG A 235 -11.63 9.07 3.60
CA ARG A 235 -11.12 10.27 4.31
C ARG A 235 -11.21 10.13 5.83
N ARG A 236 -12.32 9.59 6.35
CA ARG A 236 -12.51 9.36 7.78
C ARG A 236 -11.54 8.32 8.34
N ALA A 237 -11.22 7.29 7.56
CA ALA A 237 -10.28 6.26 7.97
C ALA A 237 -8.83 6.78 7.96
N VAL A 238 -8.43 7.51 6.92
CA VAL A 238 -7.02 7.89 6.70
C VAL A 238 -6.66 9.32 7.08
N HIS A 239 -7.63 10.21 7.30
CA HIS A 239 -7.42 11.65 7.57
C HIS A 239 -6.56 12.34 6.51
N ALA A 240 -6.72 11.96 5.25
CA ALA A 240 -5.98 12.48 4.10
C ALA A 240 -6.95 12.70 2.94
N GLU A 241 -6.46 13.35 1.88
CA GLU A 241 -7.20 13.59 0.64
C GLU A 241 -6.81 12.55 -0.42
N PRO A 242 -7.78 12.06 -1.22
CA PRO A 242 -7.46 11.28 -2.41
C PRO A 242 -6.57 12.09 -3.36
N PRO A 243 -5.66 11.44 -4.11
CA PRO A 243 -4.84 12.15 -5.10
C PRO A 243 -5.73 12.77 -6.18
N ALA A 244 -5.44 14.01 -6.56
CA ALA A 244 -6.06 14.64 -7.72
C ALA A 244 -5.28 14.19 -8.98
N ARG A 245 -5.86 13.26 -9.74
CA ARG A 245 -5.30 12.72 -10.99
C ARG A 245 -5.98 13.34 -12.21
#